data_AF-A0AB39NNB2-F1
#
_entry.id   AF-A0AB39NNB2-F1
#
_cell.length_a   1.000
_cell.length_b   1.000
_cell.length_c   1.000
_cell.angle_alpha   90.00
_cell.angle_beta   90.00
_cell.angle_gamma   90.00
#
_symmetry.space_group_name_H-M   'P 1'
#
loop_
_entity.id
_entity.type
_entity.pdbx_description
1 polymer ?
#
loop_
_entity_poly.entity_id
_entity_poly.type
_entity_poly.pdbx_seq_one_letter_code
_entity_poly.pdbx_strand_id
1 'polypeptide(L)'
;MAERPTTNWRRGIAMEAAELSAGTLDPDCACMVELFPEELLVETDAVLDVFDAEVPTLAEGDDTRIFAAVERVILALNAVNDAHDECAFETDEREQLCAYIDEALSEQGVDVAALTARHGLGRHELTDRWRDW
;
A
#
# COMPACT_ATOMS: atom_id res chain seq x y z
N MET A 1 -12.30 7.51 3.68
CA MET A 1 -11.13 6.76 4.09
C MET A 1 -10.86 5.77 2.99
N ALA A 2 -9.74 5.95 2.30
CA ALA A 2 -9.19 4.98 1.37
C ALA A 2 -9.22 3.58 2.01
N GLU A 3 -9.67 2.57 1.25
CA GLU A 3 -9.68 1.19 1.75
C GLU A 3 -8.23 0.70 1.81
N ARG A 4 -7.79 0.20 2.97
CA ARG A 4 -6.43 -0.33 3.11
C ARG A 4 -6.21 -1.53 2.18
N PRO A 5 -5.09 -1.62 1.46
CA PRO A 5 -4.76 -2.77 0.62
C PRO A 5 -4.83 -4.11 1.38
N THR A 6 -4.33 -4.15 2.61
CA THR A 6 -4.37 -5.32 3.49
C THR A 6 -5.80 -5.78 3.83
N THR A 7 -6.81 -4.90 3.74
CA THR A 7 -8.22 -5.28 3.89
C THR A 7 -8.71 -6.06 2.68
N ASN A 8 -8.30 -5.64 1.47
CA ASN A 8 -8.59 -6.37 0.25
C ASN A 8 -7.94 -7.76 0.28
N TRP A 9 -6.66 -7.85 0.65
CA TRP A 9 -5.92 -9.11 0.70
C TRP A 9 -6.54 -10.09 1.71
N ARG A 10 -6.91 -9.61 2.91
CA ARG A 10 -7.64 -10.43 3.91
C ARG A 10 -9.01 -10.89 3.42
N ARG A 11 -9.73 -10.05 2.66
CA ARG A 11 -10.99 -10.45 2.02
C ARG A 11 -10.75 -11.56 1.01
N GLY A 12 -9.67 -11.49 0.24
CA GLY A 12 -9.23 -12.55 -0.66
C GLY A 12 -8.96 -13.88 0.06
N ILE A 13 -8.21 -13.86 1.16
CA ILE A 13 -7.99 -15.04 2.02
C ILE A 13 -9.33 -15.63 2.51
N ALA A 14 -10.24 -14.78 2.99
CA ALA A 14 -11.53 -15.22 3.50
C ALA A 14 -12.44 -15.81 2.41
N MET A 15 -12.38 -15.28 1.20
CA MET A 15 -13.10 -15.82 0.04
C MET A 15 -12.58 -17.20 -0.34
N GLU A 16 -11.25 -17.35 -0.48
CA GLU A 16 -10.62 -18.63 -0.79
C GLU A 16 -10.95 -19.71 0.25
N ALA A 17 -10.89 -19.36 1.54
CA ALA A 17 -11.27 -20.24 2.63
C ALA A 17 -12.75 -20.68 2.57
N ALA A 18 -13.66 -19.79 2.15
CA ALA A 18 -15.07 -20.13 1.97
C ALA A 18 -15.27 -21.08 0.79
N GLU A 19 -14.54 -20.89 -0.32
CA GLU A 19 -14.60 -21.77 -1.49
C GLU A 19 -14.04 -23.17 -1.20
N LEU A 20 -12.95 -23.26 -0.44
CA LEU A 20 -12.42 -24.54 0.06
C LEU A 20 -13.44 -25.25 0.95
N SER A 21 -14.07 -24.53 1.88
CA SER A 21 -15.11 -25.11 2.74
C SER A 21 -16.35 -25.54 1.95
N ALA A 22 -16.65 -24.88 0.84
CA ALA A 22 -17.73 -25.24 -0.07
C ALA A 22 -17.36 -26.39 -1.03
N GLY A 23 -16.07 -26.76 -1.11
CA GLY A 23 -15.54 -27.73 -2.06
C GLY A 23 -15.58 -27.24 -3.51
N THR A 24 -15.63 -25.93 -3.72
CA THR A 24 -15.64 -25.31 -5.06
C THR A 24 -14.26 -24.92 -5.55
N LEU A 25 -13.28 -24.86 -4.64
CA LEU A 25 -11.87 -24.66 -4.95
C LEU A 25 -11.09 -25.92 -4.59
N ASP A 26 -10.15 -26.29 -5.47
CA ASP A 26 -9.20 -27.36 -5.20
C ASP A 26 -8.16 -26.88 -4.17
N PRO A 27 -7.86 -27.63 -3.10
CA PRO A 27 -6.81 -27.27 -2.14
C PRO A 27 -5.45 -26.98 -2.77
N ASP A 28 -5.10 -27.63 -3.89
CA ASP A 28 -3.84 -27.39 -4.59
C ASP A 28 -3.84 -26.05 -5.38
N CYS A 29 -5.01 -25.41 -5.50
CA CYS A 29 -5.18 -24.09 -6.11
C CYS A 29 -5.31 -22.96 -5.08
N ALA A 30 -5.33 -23.27 -3.78
CA ALA A 30 -5.40 -22.27 -2.72
C ALA A 30 -4.00 -21.70 -2.44
N CYS A 31 -3.81 -20.41 -2.68
CA CYS A 31 -2.51 -19.75 -2.53
C CYS A 31 -2.58 -18.46 -1.69
N MET A 32 -3.77 -17.93 -1.40
CA MET A 32 -3.90 -16.60 -0.77
C MET A 32 -3.25 -16.52 0.62
N VAL A 33 -3.29 -17.60 1.41
CA VAL A 33 -2.62 -17.65 2.73
C VAL A 33 -1.10 -17.68 2.60
N GLU A 34 -0.58 -18.28 1.53
CA GLU A 34 0.86 -18.34 1.26
C GLU A 34 1.39 -17.02 0.68
N LEU A 35 0.60 -16.37 -0.17
CA LEU A 35 0.92 -15.05 -0.75
C LEU A 35 0.82 -13.93 0.30
N PHE A 36 -0.14 -14.02 1.22
CA PHE A 36 -0.39 -13.00 2.23
C PHE A 36 -0.31 -13.59 3.65
N PRO A 37 0.89 -14.01 4.09
CA PRO A 37 1.07 -14.51 5.44
C PRO A 37 0.71 -13.42 6.47
N GLU A 38 0.23 -13.84 7.64
CA GLU A 38 -0.24 -12.92 8.69
C GLU A 38 0.85 -11.90 9.10
N GLU A 39 2.11 -12.34 9.13
CA GLU A 39 3.26 -11.48 9.43
C GLU A 39 3.39 -10.32 8.43
N LEU A 40 3.36 -10.61 7.12
CA LEU A 40 3.39 -9.59 6.07
C LEU A 40 2.24 -8.58 6.23
N LEU A 41 1.03 -9.08 6.49
CA LEU A 41 -0.15 -8.23 6.66
C LEU A 41 -0.02 -7.29 7.86
N VAL A 42 0.49 -7.80 8.99
CA VAL A 42 0.68 -7.01 10.22
C VAL A 42 1.77 -5.97 10.04
N GLU A 43 2.90 -6.34 9.42
CA GLU A 43 4.00 -5.41 9.17
C GLU A 43 3.60 -4.30 8.19
N THR A 44 2.89 -4.66 7.11
CA THR A 44 2.35 -3.69 6.16
C THR A 44 1.36 -2.75 6.85
N ASP A 45 0.43 -3.27 7.66
CA ASP A 45 -0.50 -2.43 8.41
C ASP A 45 0.21 -1.48 9.37
N ALA A 46 1.27 -1.91 10.03
CA ALA A 46 2.04 -1.06 10.93
C ALA A 46 2.70 0.12 10.18
N VAL A 47 3.19 -0.11 8.96
CA VAL A 47 3.73 0.96 8.11
C VAL A 47 2.62 1.94 7.71
N LEU A 48 1.46 1.42 7.29
CA LEU A 48 0.32 2.26 6.91
C LEU A 48 -0.27 3.03 8.11
N ASP A 49 -0.28 2.45 9.31
CA ASP A 49 -0.71 3.12 10.54
C ASP A 49 0.11 4.38 10.84
N VAL A 50 1.44 4.29 10.66
CA VAL A 50 2.34 5.43 10.88
C VAL A 50 2.07 6.53 9.85
N PHE A 51 1.86 6.14 8.59
CA PHE A 51 1.53 7.08 7.52
C PHE A 51 0.17 7.75 7.76
N ASP A 52 -0.87 6.99 8.06
CA ASP A 52 -2.21 7.49 8.35
C ASP A 52 -2.23 8.45 9.54
N ALA A 53 -1.39 8.22 10.56
CA ALA A 53 -1.28 9.12 11.70
C ALA A 53 -0.60 10.45 11.33
N GLU A 54 0.29 10.45 10.33
CA GLU A 54 1.00 11.65 9.86
C GLU A 54 0.16 12.47 8.87
N VAL A 55 -0.60 11.79 8.01
CA VAL A 55 -1.37 12.36 6.89
C VAL A 55 -2.25 13.58 7.26
N PRO A 56 -3.02 13.59 8.36
CA PRO A 56 -3.81 14.76 8.77
C PRO A 56 -2.99 16.03 9.05
N THR A 57 -1.70 15.88 9.35
CA THR A 57 -0.79 17.01 9.63
C THR A 57 -0.19 17.62 8.36
N LEU A 58 -0.37 16.97 7.20
CA LEU A 58 0.25 17.35 5.93
C LEU A 58 -0.60 18.34 5.11
N ALA A 59 -1.91 18.43 5.35
CA ALA A 59 -2.81 19.32 4.62
C ALA A 59 -2.43 20.81 4.72
N GLU A 60 -1.79 21.19 5.83
CA GLU A 60 -1.28 22.56 6.07
C GLU A 60 0.24 22.67 5.78
N GLY A 61 0.87 21.59 5.32
CA GLY A 61 2.30 21.50 5.06
C GLY A 61 2.73 22.04 3.68
N ASP A 62 4.03 22.22 3.50
CA ASP A 62 4.61 22.49 2.19
C ASP A 62 4.85 21.18 1.40
N ASP A 63 5.11 21.32 0.10
CA ASP A 63 5.40 20.19 -0.80
C ASP A 63 6.49 19.28 -0.24
N THR A 64 7.51 19.85 0.40
CA THR A 64 8.64 19.10 0.97
C THR A 64 8.21 18.16 2.07
N ARG A 65 7.29 18.58 2.96
CA ARG A 65 6.75 17.70 3.99
C ARG A 65 5.94 16.54 3.41
N ILE A 66 5.15 16.81 2.38
CA ILE A 66 4.34 15.76 1.72
C ILE A 66 5.27 14.73 1.08
N PHE A 67 6.25 15.16 0.28
CA PHE A 67 7.22 14.25 -0.33
C PHE A 67 8.04 13.48 0.71
N ALA A 68 8.43 14.10 1.84
CA ALA A 68 9.13 13.40 2.91
C ALA A 68 8.28 12.35 3.63
N ALA A 69 6.96 12.55 3.73
CA ALA A 69 6.03 11.53 4.24
C ALA A 69 5.90 10.37 3.24
N VAL A 70 5.74 10.67 1.95
CA VAL A 70 5.69 9.65 0.87
C VAL A 70 6.99 8.85 0.82
N GLU A 71 8.14 9.51 0.88
CA GLU A 71 9.45 8.84 0.92
C GLU A 71 9.54 7.86 2.09
N ARG A 72 9.17 8.29 3.30
CA ARG A 72 9.23 7.44 4.50
C ARG A 72 8.34 6.21 4.39
N VAL A 73 7.10 6.37 3.91
CA VAL A 73 6.19 5.21 3.78
C VAL A 73 6.68 4.24 2.71
N ILE A 74 7.18 4.73 1.57
CA ILE A 74 7.72 3.86 0.51
C ILE A 74 8.99 3.13 0.97
N LEU A 75 9.93 3.82 1.64
CA LEU A 75 11.14 3.16 2.16
C LEU A 75 10.80 2.12 3.24
N ALA A 76 9.77 2.35 4.06
CA ALA A 76 9.30 1.37 5.02
C ALA A 76 8.64 0.16 4.33
N LEU A 77 7.88 0.37 3.25
CA LEU A 77 7.33 -0.71 2.43
C LEU A 77 8.43 -1.51 1.70
N ASN A 78 9.47 -0.86 1.18
CA ASN A 78 10.64 -1.56 0.63
C ASN A 78 11.27 -2.46 1.70
N ALA A 79 11.42 -1.97 2.93
CA ALA A 79 11.98 -2.77 4.02
C ALA A 79 11.11 -3.99 4.39
N VAL A 80 9.78 -3.86 4.28
CA VAL A 80 8.86 -5.01 4.40
C VAL A 80 9.10 -5.97 3.23
N ASN A 81 9.18 -5.49 2.00
CA ASN A 81 9.46 -6.34 0.84
C ASN A 81 10.77 -7.13 1.00
N ASP A 82 11.83 -6.46 1.43
CA ASP A 82 13.15 -7.05 1.66
C ASP A 82 13.14 -8.11 2.77
N ALA A 83 12.33 -7.92 3.81
CA ALA A 83 12.16 -8.88 4.91
C ALA A 83 11.45 -10.18 4.48
N HIS A 84 10.69 -10.12 3.39
CA HIS A 84 9.94 -11.23 2.80
C HIS A 84 10.50 -11.63 1.43
N ASP A 85 11.83 -11.79 1.37
CA ASP A 85 12.59 -12.31 0.22
C ASP A 85 12.40 -11.53 -1.10
N GLU A 86 12.17 -10.22 -1.01
CA GLU A 86 11.88 -9.33 -2.15
C GLU A 86 10.61 -9.72 -2.95
N CYS A 87 9.77 -10.60 -2.39
CA CYS A 87 8.61 -11.20 -3.05
C CYS A 87 7.28 -10.85 -2.37
N ALA A 88 7.27 -9.91 -1.42
CA ALA A 88 6.08 -9.58 -0.64
C ALA A 88 4.92 -9.02 -1.48
N PHE A 89 5.25 -8.31 -2.55
CA PHE A 89 4.27 -7.53 -3.28
C PHE A 89 4.47 -7.69 -4.78
N GLU A 90 3.46 -8.22 -5.47
CA GLU A 90 3.45 -8.29 -6.93
C GLU A 90 2.96 -6.96 -7.52
N THR A 91 2.73 -6.95 -8.84
CA THR A 91 2.34 -5.73 -9.56
C THR A 91 1.04 -5.14 -8.99
N ASP A 92 0.04 -5.98 -8.74
CA ASP A 92 -1.27 -5.52 -8.28
C ASP A 92 -1.22 -4.98 -6.83
N GLU A 93 -0.40 -5.57 -5.95
CA GLU A 93 -0.22 -5.11 -4.58
C GLU A 93 0.51 -3.76 -4.55
N ARG A 94 1.52 -3.59 -5.39
CA ARG A 94 2.26 -2.32 -5.55
C ARG A 94 1.32 -1.22 -6.04
N GLU A 95 0.48 -1.52 -7.03
CA GLU A 95 -0.53 -0.57 -7.53
C GLU A 95 -1.54 -0.20 -6.44
N GLN A 96 -2.04 -1.16 -5.68
CA GLN A 96 -2.95 -0.91 -4.56
C GLN A 96 -2.30 -0.04 -3.48
N LEU A 97 -1.04 -0.28 -3.12
CA LEU A 97 -0.31 0.52 -2.14
C LEU A 97 -0.07 1.95 -2.63
N CYS A 98 0.30 2.13 -3.89
CA CYS A 98 0.47 3.46 -4.48
C CYS A 98 -0.85 4.23 -4.57
N ALA A 99 -1.94 3.55 -4.97
CA ALA A 99 -3.27 4.13 -5.02
C ALA A 99 -3.74 4.55 -3.61
N TYR A 100 -3.50 3.72 -2.60
CA TYR A 100 -3.83 4.04 -1.21
C TYR A 100 -3.13 5.32 -0.73
N ILE A 101 -1.83 5.46 -1.00
CA ILE A 101 -1.05 6.64 -0.61
C ILE A 101 -1.59 7.92 -1.28
N ASP A 102 -1.86 7.85 -2.59
CA ASP A 102 -2.44 8.96 -3.35
C ASP A 102 -3.85 9.35 -2.85
N GLU A 103 -4.70 8.36 -2.59
CA GLU A 103 -6.06 8.57 -2.07
C GLU A 103 -6.04 9.14 -0.66
N ALA A 104 -5.23 8.60 0.25
CA ALA A 104 -5.13 9.07 1.63
C ALA A 104 -4.69 10.54 1.71
N LEU A 105 -3.74 10.96 0.87
CA LEU A 105 -3.34 12.37 0.74
C LEU A 105 -4.47 13.23 0.17
N SER A 106 -5.13 12.75 -0.90
CA SER A 106 -6.25 13.44 -1.54
C SER A 106 -7.41 13.67 -0.58
N GLU A 107 -7.72 12.70 0.28
CA GLU A 107 -8.78 12.80 1.28
C GLU A 107 -8.50 13.86 2.36
N GLN A 108 -7.24 14.19 2.62
CA GLN A 108 -6.87 15.33 3.48
C GLN A 108 -6.86 16.67 2.75
N GLY A 109 -7.25 16.69 1.46
CA GLY A 109 -7.28 17.90 0.65
C GLY A 109 -5.95 18.26 -0.01
N VAL A 110 -4.97 17.35 -0.02
CA VAL A 110 -3.75 17.53 -0.83
C VAL A 110 -4.11 17.33 -2.30
N ASP A 111 -3.92 18.36 -3.13
CA ASP A 111 -4.03 18.21 -4.58
C ASP A 111 -2.75 17.55 -5.11
N VAL A 112 -2.74 16.21 -5.12
CA VAL A 112 -1.59 15.40 -5.54
C VAL A 112 -1.22 15.68 -6.99
N ALA A 113 -2.20 15.89 -7.87
CA ALA A 113 -1.93 16.19 -9.28
C ALA A 113 -1.23 17.55 -9.44
N ALA A 114 -1.68 18.57 -8.71
CA ALA A 114 -1.01 19.87 -8.71
C ALA A 114 0.37 19.81 -8.03
N LEU A 115 0.50 19.04 -6.94
CA LEU A 115 1.76 18.78 -6.25
C LEU A 115 2.78 18.19 -7.22
N THR A 116 2.50 17.05 -7.83
CA THR A 116 3.46 16.38 -8.73
C THR A 116 3.77 17.25 -9.95
N ALA A 117 2.77 17.94 -10.53
CA ALA A 117 2.96 18.82 -11.68
C ALA A 117 3.91 19.98 -11.38
N ARG A 118 3.90 20.55 -10.17
CA ARG A 118 4.86 21.60 -9.75
C ARG A 118 6.31 21.10 -9.75
N HIS A 119 6.51 19.80 -9.61
CA HIS A 119 7.83 19.15 -9.60
C HIS A 119 8.15 18.43 -10.92
N GLY A 120 7.34 18.63 -11.96
CA GLY A 120 7.55 18.04 -13.28
C GLY A 120 7.21 16.55 -13.38
N LEU A 121 6.39 16.05 -12.46
CA LEU A 121 5.98 14.64 -12.35
C LEU A 121 4.48 14.47 -12.70
N GLY A 122 4.14 13.32 -13.27
CA GLY A 122 2.76 12.83 -13.35
C GLY A 122 2.23 12.42 -11.98
N ARG A 123 0.91 12.46 -11.80
CA ARG A 123 0.25 12.08 -10.52
C ARG A 123 0.66 10.67 -10.06
N HIS A 124 0.68 9.72 -11.00
CA HIS A 124 1.05 8.33 -10.74
C HIS A 124 2.55 8.16 -10.43
N GLU A 125 3.38 9.15 -10.73
CA GLU A 125 4.82 9.12 -10.51
C GLU A 125 5.21 9.58 -9.08
N LEU A 126 4.23 9.92 -8.23
CA LEU A 126 4.44 10.42 -6.87
C LEU A 126 5.41 9.54 -6.06
N THR A 127 5.24 8.22 -6.16
CA THR A 127 5.99 7.24 -5.39
C THR A 127 7.24 6.75 -6.11
N ASP A 128 7.30 6.90 -7.44
CA ASP A 128 8.23 6.21 -8.34
C ASP A 128 9.70 6.38 -7.96
N ARG A 129 10.04 7.57 -7.44
CA ARG A 129 11.42 7.91 -7.08
C ARG A 129 12.04 6.97 -6.03
N TRP A 130 11.23 6.38 -5.16
CA TRP A 130 11.70 5.62 -3.99
C TRP A 130 11.32 4.14 -4.02
N ARG A 131 10.60 3.69 -5.06
CA ARG A 131 10.23 2.28 -5.17
C ARG A 131 11.44 1.47 -5.66
N ASP A 132 11.99 0.62 -4.78
CA ASP A 132 13.09 -0.30 -5.10
C ASP A 132 12.63 -1.78 -5.22
N TRP A 133 11.54 -2.13 -4.53
CA TRP A 133 10.74 -3.35 -4.69
C TRP A 133 10.19 -3.56 -6.09
#